data_AF-W9I2G8-F1
#
_entry.id   AF-W9I2G8-F1
#
_cell.length_a   1.000
_cell.length_b   1.000
_cell.length_c   1.000
_cell.angle_alpha   90.00
_cell.angle_beta   90.00
_cell.angle_gamma   90.00
#
_symmetry.space_group_name_H-M   'P 1'
#
loop_
_entity.id
_entity.type
_entity.pdbx_description
1 polymer ?
#
loop_
_entity_poly.entity_id
_entity_poly.type
_entity_poly.pdbx_seq_one_letter_code
_entity_poly.pdbx_strand_id
1 'polypeptide(L)'
;MSLGNVRDASGANPFDEKSRREWTKAYLIADGHYDKPSLEKRYKASVEGIAKKLHAQQIDQVGEVWFEFFCDEAVWMKTYHNMDKFGLAPEWPFKEKPSRHDMSLGPSVNYRRWRVENGLSVPEEAPKPAPTESEERITVVSPAEQDDVESPVARGIVVPPPQRAVPIPAPVRQGAEAQGQGSAARQSSVAAIKKMSGLADSMYAHNAAADASRAQAARKAKEKKEMAAAVAKAEANAKKVEVAQERHAAEIIKIKATKVTDWSVEEDEESDLSPIIPLDEPVAVLPDFRANTEMPWMAEFPSAASRKAIWEDLYSMYGKRPFTGAVSGHFEVTLPPWLDFHRLVLGEERVVYNEIRRLISPMLTIAWSIVNGKPVSLVVGVDPRFETWSTSPYVRLEVRRLWQWVCHWVLLANKGDSMTLADHFALVNAQERVGAPMEEGTWDKLTVAHVESMGNVRTAEYHARVQHEAEEQLVPELHAILQQPPRVAREYLGVWVRRDKPNTGMRLKFAFKYWVRVAIKSGKGTEEVFAWHDAFSKELEEETIQQGSE
;
A
#
# COMPACT_ATOMS: atom_id res chain seq x y z
N MET A 1 1.76 23.68 -4.82
CA MET A 1 1.40 23.64 -6.26
C MET A 1 0.17 22.77 -6.40
N SER A 2 -0.85 23.21 -7.15
CA SER A 2 -2.01 22.37 -7.48
C SER A 2 -1.57 21.21 -8.37
N LEU A 3 -2.05 19.98 -8.12
CA LEU A 3 -1.75 18.78 -8.90
C LEU A 3 -2.04 18.94 -10.40
N GLY A 4 -2.89 19.90 -10.79
CA GLY A 4 -3.18 20.22 -12.19
C GLY A 4 -2.01 20.84 -12.97
N ASN A 5 -1.10 21.57 -12.31
CA ASN A 5 -0.01 22.29 -13.00
C ASN A 5 1.21 21.41 -13.31
N VAL A 6 1.35 20.25 -12.67
CA VAL A 6 2.55 19.39 -12.84
C VAL A 6 2.52 18.58 -14.14
N ARG A 7 1.35 18.48 -14.80
CA ARG A 7 1.18 17.73 -16.04
C ARG A 7 1.56 18.50 -17.31
N ASP A 8 1.72 19.82 -17.21
CA ASP A 8 2.16 20.64 -18.33
C ASP A 8 3.69 20.78 -18.32
N ALA A 9 4.35 20.32 -19.39
CA ALA A 9 5.80 20.43 -19.58
C ALA A 9 6.21 21.69 -20.35
N SER A 10 5.26 22.53 -20.77
CA SER A 10 5.53 23.73 -21.57
C SER A 10 6.51 24.72 -20.91
N GLY A 11 6.58 24.73 -19.58
CA GLY A 11 7.51 25.56 -18.81
C GLY A 11 8.92 24.97 -18.64
N ALA A 12 9.17 23.74 -19.08
CA ALA A 12 10.47 23.08 -18.98
C ALA A 12 11.15 23.04 -20.36
N ASN A 13 12.41 23.47 -20.42
CA ASN A 13 13.18 23.47 -21.66
C ASN A 13 13.58 22.02 -22.03
N PRO A 14 13.14 21.47 -23.19
CA PRO A 14 13.46 20.10 -23.59
C PRO A 14 14.94 19.87 -23.87
N PHE A 15 15.74 20.92 -24.10
CA PHE A 15 17.17 20.80 -24.39
C PHE A 15 18.07 21.04 -23.17
N ASP A 16 17.52 21.57 -22.08
CA ASP A 16 18.25 21.73 -20.82
C ASP A 16 18.06 20.50 -19.92
N GLU A 17 19.16 19.79 -19.63
CA GLU A 17 19.15 18.56 -18.83
C GLU A 17 18.55 18.79 -17.44
N LYS A 18 18.96 19.87 -16.77
CA LYS A 18 18.52 20.18 -15.42
C LYS A 18 17.02 20.45 -15.38
N SER A 19 16.51 21.26 -16.32
CA SER A 19 15.10 21.56 -16.46
C SER A 19 14.26 20.31 -16.70
N ARG A 20 14.67 19.41 -17.61
CA ARG A 20 13.97 18.12 -17.83
C ARG A 20 13.91 17.29 -16.56
N ARG A 21 15.03 17.11 -15.86
CA ARG A 21 15.12 16.27 -14.67
C ARG A 21 14.34 16.83 -13.49
N GLU A 22 14.34 18.15 -13.29
CA GLU A 22 13.53 18.80 -12.27
C GLU A 22 12.04 18.61 -12.53
N TRP A 23 11.60 18.76 -13.78
CA TRP A 23 10.22 18.49 -14.17
C TRP A 23 9.84 17.00 -13.98
N THR A 24 10.67 16.08 -14.47
CA THR A 24 10.42 14.62 -14.31
C THR A 24 10.35 14.23 -12.84
N LYS A 25 11.24 14.77 -12.00
CA LYS A 25 11.20 14.57 -10.55
C LYS A 25 9.87 15.07 -9.96
N ALA A 26 9.45 16.28 -10.30
CA ALA A 26 8.18 16.83 -9.81
C ALA A 26 6.98 15.98 -10.24
N TYR A 27 6.96 15.51 -11.49
CA TYR A 27 5.93 14.62 -12.02
C TYR A 27 5.88 13.30 -11.26
N LEU A 28 7.02 12.62 -11.10
CA LEU A 28 7.08 11.35 -10.40
C LEU A 28 6.71 11.47 -8.92
N ILE A 29 7.00 12.61 -8.27
CA ILE A 29 6.55 12.87 -6.89
C ILE A 29 5.02 12.98 -6.85
N ALA A 30 4.43 13.74 -7.78
CA ALA A 30 2.99 13.90 -7.86
C ALA A 30 2.25 12.59 -8.20
N ASP A 31 2.87 11.74 -9.00
CA ASP A 31 2.34 10.45 -9.45
C ASP A 31 2.63 9.30 -8.47
N GLY A 32 3.40 9.54 -7.41
CA GLY A 32 3.74 8.54 -6.39
C GLY A 32 4.79 7.51 -6.82
N HIS A 33 5.53 7.78 -7.90
CA HIS A 33 6.56 6.89 -8.47
C HIS A 33 8.00 7.35 -8.21
N TYR A 34 8.19 8.44 -7.46
CA TYR A 34 9.53 8.95 -7.14
C TYR A 34 10.22 8.13 -6.06
N ASP A 35 11.26 7.40 -6.46
CA ASP A 35 12.24 6.78 -5.58
C ASP A 35 13.65 7.08 -6.12
N LYS A 36 14.45 7.85 -5.35
CA LYS A 36 15.75 8.36 -5.81
C LYS A 36 16.73 7.21 -6.16
N PRO A 37 16.94 6.19 -5.30
CA PRO A 37 17.81 5.06 -5.63
C PRO A 37 17.34 4.30 -6.89
N SER A 38 16.04 4.04 -7.04
CA SER A 38 15.52 3.38 -8.24
C SER A 38 15.74 4.22 -9.51
N LEU A 39 15.58 5.54 -9.44
CA LEU A 39 15.81 6.42 -10.58
C LEU A 39 17.29 6.45 -10.99
N GLU A 40 18.21 6.55 -10.02
CA GLU A 40 19.65 6.49 -10.29
C GLU A 40 20.04 5.15 -10.92
N LYS A 41 19.48 4.04 -10.41
CA LYS A 41 19.67 2.70 -10.99
C LYS A 41 19.15 2.62 -12.42
N ARG A 42 17.94 3.13 -12.70
CA ARG A 42 17.36 3.16 -14.05
C ARG A 42 18.20 4.02 -15.00
N TYR A 43 18.69 5.16 -14.53
CA TYR A 43 19.54 6.07 -15.30
C TYR A 43 20.86 5.41 -15.70
N LYS A 44 21.59 4.80 -14.76
CA LYS A 44 22.81 4.02 -15.07
C LYS A 44 22.54 2.94 -16.12
N ALA A 45 21.46 2.18 -15.96
CA ALA A 45 21.07 1.16 -16.93
C ALA A 45 20.64 1.75 -18.29
N SER A 46 20.17 3.01 -18.34
CA SER A 46 19.81 3.69 -19.59
C SER A 46 21.05 4.20 -20.32
N VAL A 47 22.02 4.78 -19.60
CA VAL A 47 23.34 5.16 -20.12
C VAL A 47 24.00 3.95 -20.78
N GLU A 48 24.07 2.82 -20.06
CA GLU A 48 24.67 1.59 -20.60
C GLU A 48 23.93 1.06 -21.84
N GLY A 49 22.59 1.01 -21.81
CA GLY A 49 21.79 0.51 -22.93
C GLY A 49 21.91 1.38 -24.19
N ILE A 50 21.91 2.71 -24.03
CA ILE A 50 22.06 3.65 -25.14
C ILE A 50 23.48 3.62 -25.68
N ALA A 51 24.49 3.57 -24.82
CA ALA A 51 25.89 3.49 -25.22
C ALA A 51 26.19 2.20 -26.02
N LYS A 52 25.69 1.04 -25.57
CA LYS A 52 25.76 -0.22 -26.33
C LYS A 52 25.12 -0.09 -27.71
N LYS A 53 23.95 0.58 -27.80
CA LYS A 53 23.26 0.79 -29.07
C LYS A 53 24.05 1.70 -30.02
N LEU A 54 24.66 2.77 -29.52
CA LEU A 54 25.51 3.65 -30.33
C LEU A 54 26.75 2.92 -30.83
N HIS A 55 27.40 2.14 -29.97
CA HIS A 55 28.56 1.35 -30.35
C HIS A 55 28.21 0.30 -31.43
N ALA A 56 27.09 -0.41 -31.28
CA ALA A 56 26.60 -1.35 -32.28
C ALA A 56 26.31 -0.69 -33.64
N GLN A 57 26.01 0.61 -33.64
CA GLN A 57 25.82 1.43 -34.84
C GLN A 57 27.11 2.05 -35.38
N GLN A 58 28.27 1.73 -34.79
CA GLN A 58 29.57 2.31 -35.13
C GLN A 58 29.60 3.85 -35.01
N ILE A 59 28.85 4.39 -34.04
CA ILE A 59 28.83 5.82 -33.75
C ILE A 59 29.84 6.11 -32.65
N ASP A 60 30.93 6.79 -33.00
CA ASP A 60 32.01 7.05 -32.06
C ASP A 60 31.84 8.30 -31.22
N GLN A 61 30.96 9.21 -31.64
CA GLN A 61 30.69 10.47 -30.95
C GLN A 61 29.23 10.89 -31.14
N VAL A 62 28.64 11.45 -30.09
CA VAL A 62 27.33 12.11 -30.08
C VAL A 62 27.40 13.34 -29.19
N GLY A 63 26.52 14.31 -29.43
CA GLY A 63 26.39 15.48 -28.56
C GLY A 63 25.83 15.15 -27.18
N GLU A 64 26.25 15.90 -26.15
CA GLU A 64 25.78 15.70 -24.76
C GLU A 64 24.27 15.89 -24.63
N VAL A 65 23.71 16.95 -25.23
CA VAL A 65 22.27 17.26 -25.19
C VAL A 65 21.45 16.07 -25.71
N TRP A 66 21.88 15.48 -26.81
CA TRP A 66 21.23 14.32 -27.41
C TRP A 66 21.31 13.09 -26.51
N PHE A 67 22.50 12.77 -26.01
CA PHE A 67 22.70 11.58 -25.20
C PHE A 67 21.88 11.60 -23.92
N GLU A 68 21.92 12.73 -23.19
CA GLU A 68 21.18 12.90 -21.95
C GLU A 68 19.66 12.89 -22.17
N PHE A 69 19.17 13.49 -23.26
CA PHE A 69 17.75 13.47 -23.61
C PHE A 69 17.23 12.03 -23.77
N PHE A 70 17.95 11.19 -24.52
CA PHE A 70 17.54 9.79 -24.70
C PHE A 70 17.70 8.97 -23.43
N CYS A 71 18.68 9.29 -22.57
CA CYS A 71 18.80 8.65 -21.26
C CYS A 71 17.58 8.97 -20.38
N ASP A 72 17.16 10.23 -20.35
CA ASP A 72 15.97 10.67 -19.60
C ASP A 72 14.68 10.03 -20.18
N GLU A 73 14.52 9.99 -21.51
CA GLU A 73 13.40 9.31 -22.20
C GLU A 73 13.38 7.80 -21.85
N ALA A 74 14.54 7.14 -21.84
CA ALA A 74 14.64 5.73 -21.46
C ALA A 74 14.33 5.49 -19.97
N VAL A 75 14.72 6.42 -19.08
CA VAL A 75 14.34 6.36 -17.65
C VAL A 75 12.83 6.48 -17.48
N TRP A 76 12.18 7.37 -18.24
CA TRP A 76 10.73 7.51 -18.25
C TRP A 76 10.05 6.22 -18.69
N MET A 77 10.44 5.68 -19.85
CA MET A 77 9.88 4.44 -20.39
C MET A 77 10.08 3.26 -19.43
N LYS A 78 11.24 3.15 -18.77
CA LYS A 78 11.48 2.11 -17.75
C LYS A 78 10.64 2.30 -16.49
N THR A 79 10.38 3.54 -16.10
CA THR A 79 9.54 3.84 -14.93
C THR A 79 8.09 3.44 -15.19
N TYR A 80 7.60 3.70 -16.41
CA TYR A 80 6.24 3.38 -16.83
C TYR A 80 6.11 2.08 -17.62
N HIS A 81 7.16 1.26 -17.73
CA HIS A 81 7.17 0.07 -18.59
C HIS A 81 6.02 -0.89 -18.28
N ASN A 82 5.69 -1.05 -16.99
CA ASN A 82 4.56 -1.87 -16.61
C ASN A 82 3.23 -1.24 -17.04
N MET A 83 3.08 0.08 -16.99
CA MET A 83 1.87 0.78 -17.45
C MET A 83 1.77 0.87 -18.98
N ASP A 84 2.90 0.90 -19.68
CA ASP A 84 2.98 0.98 -21.14
C ASP A 84 2.41 -0.27 -21.81
N LYS A 85 2.61 -1.44 -21.17
CA LYS A 85 1.94 -2.71 -21.55
C LYS A 85 0.42 -2.60 -21.59
N PHE A 86 -0.16 -1.57 -20.96
CA PHE A 86 -1.60 -1.35 -20.88
C PHE A 86 -2.06 -0.11 -21.65
N GLY A 87 -1.16 0.58 -22.36
CA GLY A 87 -1.46 1.88 -22.98
C GLY A 87 -1.84 2.96 -21.96
N LEU A 88 -1.43 2.77 -20.70
CA LEU A 88 -1.68 3.70 -19.60
C LEU A 88 -0.44 4.50 -19.23
N ALA A 89 0.73 4.16 -19.78
CA ALA A 89 1.92 4.95 -19.57
C ALA A 89 1.67 6.38 -20.05
N PRO A 90 1.93 7.39 -19.21
CA PRO A 90 1.91 8.76 -19.68
C PRO A 90 2.96 8.89 -20.79
N GLU A 91 2.58 9.56 -21.86
CA GLU A 91 3.49 9.76 -22.98
C GLU A 91 4.69 10.61 -22.53
N TRP A 92 5.87 10.36 -23.10
CA TRP A 92 7.03 11.23 -22.87
C TRP A 92 6.66 12.68 -23.28
N PRO A 93 6.77 13.67 -22.39
CA PRO A 93 6.18 14.99 -22.60
C PRO A 93 7.01 15.89 -23.53
N PHE A 94 8.31 15.59 -23.70
CA PHE A 94 9.20 16.37 -24.57
C PHE A 94 9.22 15.78 -25.98
N LYS A 95 8.40 16.36 -26.87
CA LYS A 95 8.26 15.87 -28.27
C LYS A 95 9.42 16.27 -29.17
N GLU A 96 10.01 17.43 -28.91
CA GLU A 96 11.14 17.95 -29.68
C GLU A 96 12.41 17.17 -29.32
N LYS A 97 12.98 16.49 -30.30
CA LYS A 97 14.18 15.69 -30.13
C LYS A 97 15.41 16.50 -30.56
N PRO A 98 16.46 16.62 -29.73
CA PRO A 98 17.70 17.24 -30.17
C PRO A 98 18.29 16.49 -31.36
N SER A 99 19.12 17.18 -32.15
CA SER A 99 19.89 16.52 -33.22
C SER A 99 21.01 15.70 -32.61
N ARG A 100 21.31 14.53 -33.17
CA ARG A 100 22.47 13.72 -32.75
C ARG A 100 23.80 14.45 -32.92
N HIS A 101 23.84 15.37 -33.88
CA HIS A 101 25.00 16.21 -34.20
C HIS A 101 24.99 17.55 -33.45
N ASP A 102 24.07 17.76 -32.50
CA ASP A 102 24.05 18.95 -31.66
C ASP A 102 25.22 18.94 -30.68
N MET A 103 26.30 19.64 -31.04
CA MET A 103 27.51 19.78 -30.24
C MET A 103 27.52 21.10 -29.44
N SER A 104 26.36 21.72 -29.20
CA SER A 104 26.26 22.99 -28.45
C SER A 104 26.87 22.91 -27.05
N LEU A 105 26.78 21.75 -26.40
CA LEU A 105 27.43 21.44 -25.12
C LEU A 105 28.67 20.53 -25.26
N GLY A 106 29.14 20.33 -26.50
CA GLY A 106 30.24 19.41 -26.81
C GLY A 106 29.83 17.93 -26.86
N PRO A 107 30.82 17.03 -27.01
CA PRO A 107 30.59 15.59 -27.03
C PRO A 107 30.10 15.07 -25.69
N SER A 108 29.32 13.99 -25.72
CA SER A 108 28.75 13.44 -24.50
C SER A 108 29.79 12.91 -23.52
N VAL A 109 29.76 13.41 -22.28
CA VAL A 109 30.68 13.03 -21.21
C VAL A 109 30.42 11.60 -20.76
N ASN A 110 29.15 11.22 -20.61
CA ASN A 110 28.76 9.90 -20.14
C ASN A 110 29.02 8.82 -21.19
N TYR A 111 28.76 9.10 -22.48
CA TYR A 111 29.11 8.15 -23.54
C TYR A 111 30.63 7.97 -23.67
N ARG A 112 31.39 9.07 -23.60
CA ARG A 112 32.86 9.03 -23.61
C ARG A 112 33.40 8.21 -22.45
N ARG A 113 32.90 8.43 -21.23
CA ARG A 113 33.27 7.65 -20.04
C ARG A 113 33.00 6.16 -20.24
N TRP A 114 31.80 5.81 -20.71
CA TRP A 114 31.43 4.43 -20.98
C TRP A 114 32.37 3.77 -22.01
N ARG A 115 32.77 4.48 -23.08
CA ARG A 115 33.73 3.96 -24.06
C ARG A 115 35.09 3.66 -23.42
N VAL A 116 35.61 4.56 -22.59
CA VAL A 116 36.89 4.36 -21.87
C VAL A 116 36.81 3.16 -20.93
N GLU A 117 35.75 3.06 -20.14
CA GLU A 117 35.52 1.94 -19.20
C GLU A 117 35.41 0.58 -19.92
N ASN A 118 35.04 0.57 -21.19
CA ASN A 118 34.91 -0.64 -22.02
C ASN A 118 36.09 -0.83 -23.00
N GLY A 119 37.19 -0.11 -22.84
CA GLY A 119 38.40 -0.26 -23.66
C GLY A 119 38.24 0.16 -25.13
N LEU A 120 37.26 1.01 -25.43
CA LEU A 120 36.98 1.51 -26.77
C LEU A 120 37.72 2.83 -27.03
N SER A 121 38.14 3.05 -28.28
CA SER A 121 38.77 4.31 -28.69
C SER A 121 37.81 5.48 -28.55
N VAL A 122 38.33 6.64 -28.13
CA VAL A 122 37.57 7.89 -28.08
C VAL A 122 38.16 8.84 -29.12
N PRO A 123 37.34 9.46 -29.99
CA PRO A 123 37.82 10.47 -30.92
C PRO A 123 38.59 11.59 -30.19
N GLU A 124 39.78 11.90 -30.68
CA GLU A 124 40.60 12.99 -30.16
C GLU A 124 39.83 14.30 -30.32
N GLU A 125 39.63 15.03 -29.22
CA GLU A 125 38.91 16.29 -29.27
C GLU A 125 39.65 17.25 -30.22
N ALA A 126 38.95 17.67 -31.28
CA ALA A 126 39.48 18.71 -32.15
C ALA A 126 39.91 19.90 -31.28
N PRO A 127 41.13 20.44 -31.47
CA PRO A 127 41.67 21.48 -30.62
C PRO A 127 40.67 22.63 -30.53
N LYS A 128 40.26 22.93 -29.29
CA LYS A 128 39.37 24.05 -28.95
C LYS A 128 39.91 25.29 -29.68
N PRO A 129 39.16 25.94 -30.58
CA PRO A 129 39.64 27.17 -31.21
C PRO A 129 40.03 28.14 -30.09
N ALA A 130 41.24 28.67 -30.18
CA ALA A 130 41.78 29.62 -29.22
C ALA A 130 40.73 30.72 -28.96
N PRO A 131 40.57 31.19 -27.71
CA PRO A 131 39.62 32.25 -27.42
C PRO A 131 40.01 33.47 -28.27
N THR A 132 39.19 33.79 -29.27
CA THR A 132 39.31 35.01 -30.03
C THR A 132 39.00 36.15 -29.07
N GLU A 133 40.07 36.76 -28.58
CA GLU A 133 40.09 38.05 -27.92
C GLU A 133 39.58 39.09 -28.93
N SER A 134 38.28 39.35 -28.93
CA SER A 134 37.70 40.54 -29.53
C SER A 134 36.79 41.18 -28.50
N GLU A 135 37.41 42.11 -27.75
CA GLU A 135 36.74 43.20 -27.07
C GLU A 135 35.79 43.90 -28.06
N GLU A 136 34.49 43.75 -27.88
CA GLU A 136 33.55 44.80 -28.27
C GLU A 136 32.80 45.30 -27.03
N ARG A 137 33.34 46.41 -26.58
CA ARG A 137 32.89 47.34 -25.55
C ARG A 137 31.50 47.86 -25.91
N ILE A 138 30.44 47.22 -25.44
CA ILE A 138 29.10 47.82 -25.43
C ILE A 138 28.93 48.63 -24.15
N THR A 139 29.00 49.93 -24.34
CA THR A 139 28.76 50.98 -23.36
C THR A 139 27.36 50.86 -22.76
N VAL A 140 27.32 50.75 -21.43
CA VAL A 140 26.12 50.86 -20.60
C VAL A 140 25.53 52.26 -20.77
N VAL A 141 24.28 52.35 -21.22
CA VAL A 141 23.44 53.54 -21.11
C VAL A 141 22.14 53.14 -20.43
N SER A 142 21.99 53.57 -19.18
CA SER A 142 20.69 53.63 -18.48
C SER A 142 19.80 54.71 -19.10
N PRO A 143 18.49 54.47 -19.12
CA PRO A 143 17.55 55.41 -18.50
C PRO A 143 16.55 54.67 -17.59
N ALA A 144 16.37 55.06 -16.34
CA ALA A 144 15.54 56.17 -15.86
C ALA A 144 14.04 55.96 -16.12
N GLU A 145 13.33 55.94 -14.98
CA GLU A 145 11.89 56.05 -14.70
C GLU A 145 11.05 56.76 -15.77
N GLN A 146 9.83 56.26 -16.02
CA GLN A 146 8.57 56.97 -15.74
C GLN A 146 7.30 56.18 -16.11
N ASP A 147 6.39 56.14 -15.14
CA ASP A 147 4.93 56.38 -15.18
C ASP A 147 3.97 55.61 -16.11
N ASP A 148 3.01 54.99 -15.43
CA ASP A 148 1.55 55.01 -15.65
C ASP A 148 1.00 55.06 -17.09
N VAL A 149 0.30 53.99 -17.50
CA VAL A 149 -1.02 54.11 -18.18
C VAL A 149 -1.92 52.90 -17.85
N GLU A 150 -3.12 53.24 -17.39
CA GLU A 150 -4.31 52.44 -17.13
C GLU A 150 -4.88 51.64 -18.33
N SER A 151 -5.76 50.69 -17.97
CA SER A 151 -7.06 50.38 -18.62
C SER A 151 -7.15 49.15 -19.56
N PRO A 152 -8.36 48.64 -19.88
CA PRO A 152 -9.03 47.59 -19.08
C PRO A 152 -9.53 46.41 -19.93
N VAL A 153 -9.71 45.20 -19.36
CA VAL A 153 -10.63 44.21 -19.95
C VAL A 153 -11.36 43.43 -18.84
N ALA A 154 -12.61 43.83 -18.62
CA ALA A 154 -13.61 43.06 -17.91
C ALA A 154 -14.05 41.84 -18.74
N ARG A 155 -14.05 40.64 -18.16
CA ARG A 155 -14.90 39.53 -18.62
C ARG A 155 -15.65 38.94 -17.44
N GLY A 156 -16.97 38.97 -17.58
CA GLY A 156 -17.94 38.75 -16.53
C GLY A 156 -17.96 37.32 -15.99
N ILE A 157 -18.00 37.24 -14.66
CA ILE A 157 -18.40 36.05 -13.93
C ILE A 157 -19.92 36.07 -13.89
N VAL A 158 -20.55 35.20 -14.68
CA VAL A 158 -21.98 34.90 -14.59
C VAL A 158 -22.19 34.05 -13.33
N VAL A 159 -22.70 34.69 -12.29
CA VAL A 159 -23.18 34.04 -11.06
C VAL A 159 -24.55 33.39 -11.38
N PRO A 160 -24.72 32.07 -11.20
CA PRO A 160 -26.04 31.45 -11.30
C PRO A 160 -26.91 31.84 -10.09
N PRO A 161 -28.23 32.03 -10.28
CA PRO A 161 -29.13 32.50 -9.23
C PRO A 161 -29.32 31.45 -8.12
N PRO A 162 -29.56 31.87 -6.87
CA PRO A 162 -29.84 30.96 -5.78
C PRO A 162 -31.17 30.22 -6.03
N GLN A 163 -31.10 28.89 -6.01
CA GLN A 163 -32.27 28.03 -6.08
C GLN A 163 -33.18 28.30 -4.88
N ARG A 164 -34.44 28.61 -5.21
CA ARG A 164 -35.56 28.79 -4.29
C ARG A 164 -35.67 27.60 -3.34
N ALA A 165 -35.70 27.89 -2.04
CA ALA A 165 -36.15 26.96 -1.02
C ALA A 165 -37.60 26.51 -1.33
N VAL A 166 -37.79 25.20 -1.38
CA VAL A 166 -39.10 24.55 -1.48
C VAL A 166 -39.83 24.74 -0.14
N PRO A 167 -41.06 25.28 -0.13
CA PRO A 167 -41.82 25.41 1.11
C PRO A 167 -42.36 24.04 1.54
N ILE A 168 -42.13 23.73 2.82
CA ILE A 168 -42.70 22.59 3.54
C ILE A 168 -44.24 22.73 3.53
N PRO A 169 -45.02 21.69 3.21
CA PRO A 169 -46.47 21.77 3.28
C PRO A 169 -46.94 21.78 4.73
N ALA A 170 -47.73 22.80 5.07
CA ALA A 170 -48.48 22.87 6.31
C ALA A 170 -49.60 21.80 6.35
N PRO A 171 -49.93 21.25 7.53
CA PRO A 171 -51.02 20.30 7.65
C PRO A 171 -52.38 21.01 7.52
N VAL A 172 -53.21 20.49 6.63
CA VAL A 172 -54.63 20.80 6.47
C VAL A 172 -55.38 20.35 7.73
N ARG A 173 -56.01 21.30 8.44
CA ARG A 173 -57.09 21.02 9.39
C ARG A 173 -58.36 21.67 8.87
N GLN A 174 -59.29 20.83 8.40
CA GLN A 174 -60.69 21.19 8.24
C GLN A 174 -61.37 21.15 9.62
N GLY A 175 -62.15 22.18 9.93
CA GLY A 175 -62.97 22.27 11.13
C GLY A 175 -63.88 23.48 11.04
N ALA A 176 -65.17 23.21 10.90
CA ALA A 176 -66.24 24.12 10.51
C ALA A 176 -66.52 25.26 11.48
N GLU A 177 -67.13 26.30 10.92
CA GLU A 177 -67.70 27.47 11.56
C GLU A 177 -68.84 27.12 12.53
N ALA A 178 -68.88 27.80 13.68
CA ALA A 178 -70.11 28.12 14.37
C ALA A 178 -69.95 29.50 15.04
N GLN A 179 -70.66 30.49 14.50
CA GLN A 179 -70.83 31.82 15.10
C GLN A 179 -71.67 31.70 16.37
N GLY A 180 -71.19 32.32 17.46
CA GLY A 180 -71.93 32.48 18.71
C GLY A 180 -71.49 33.75 19.43
N GLN A 181 -72.44 34.67 19.58
CA GLN A 181 -72.34 35.98 20.20
C GLN A 181 -71.90 35.92 21.67
N GLY A 182 -71.23 36.98 22.17
CA GLY A 182 -70.97 37.14 23.59
C GLY A 182 -69.86 38.15 23.90
N SER A 183 -70.24 39.43 23.97
CA SER A 183 -69.41 40.54 24.40
C SER A 183 -69.17 40.55 25.92
N ALA A 184 -68.03 41.15 26.32
CA ALA A 184 -67.78 41.77 27.63
C ALA A 184 -67.25 40.93 28.82
N ALA A 185 -66.67 39.74 28.60
CA ALA A 185 -65.92 39.02 29.66
C ALA A 185 -64.47 38.57 29.27
N ARG A 186 -63.92 39.06 28.14
CA ARG A 186 -62.66 38.55 27.55
C ARG A 186 -61.37 39.31 27.89
N GLN A 187 -61.42 40.40 28.66
CA GLN A 187 -60.19 41.16 29.01
C GLN A 187 -59.46 40.64 30.25
N SER A 188 -60.10 39.80 31.08
CA SER A 188 -59.47 39.16 32.26
C SER A 188 -58.68 37.89 31.89
N SER A 189 -59.10 37.15 30.85
CA SER A 189 -58.46 35.88 30.46
C SER A 189 -57.19 36.04 29.62
N VAL A 190 -57.04 37.13 28.84
CA VAL A 190 -55.84 37.38 28.01
C VAL A 190 -54.61 37.74 28.86
N ALA A 191 -54.80 38.41 30.00
CA ALA A 191 -53.71 38.70 30.94
C ALA A 191 -53.24 37.45 31.71
N ALA A 192 -54.15 36.52 32.03
CA ALA A 192 -53.82 35.24 32.64
C ALA A 192 -53.10 34.30 31.65
N ILE A 193 -53.52 34.25 30.38
CA ILE A 193 -52.87 33.46 29.33
C ILE A 193 -51.45 33.99 29.03
N LYS A 194 -51.23 35.31 29.03
CA LYS A 194 -49.90 35.92 28.83
C LYS A 194 -48.95 35.66 30.01
N LYS A 195 -49.46 35.58 31.24
CA LYS A 195 -48.68 35.16 32.42
C LYS A 195 -48.34 33.66 32.38
N MET A 196 -49.25 32.81 31.91
CA MET A 196 -48.97 31.38 31.75
C MET A 196 -47.99 31.07 30.61
N SER A 197 -48.00 31.83 29.50
CA SER A 197 -47.00 31.63 28.43
C SER A 197 -45.59 32.01 28.88
N GLY A 198 -45.42 33.10 29.63
CA GLY A 198 -44.11 33.47 30.18
C GLY A 198 -43.57 32.45 31.20
N LEU A 199 -44.45 31.79 31.95
CA LEU A 199 -44.06 30.70 32.85
C LEU A 199 -43.64 29.44 32.07
N ALA A 200 -44.36 29.11 30.99
CA ALA A 200 -44.02 28.01 30.10
C ALA A 200 -42.67 28.24 29.40
N ASP A 201 -42.44 29.44 28.84
CA ASP A 201 -41.17 29.80 28.20
C ASP A 201 -39.99 29.74 29.19
N SER A 202 -40.21 30.17 30.44
CA SER A 202 -39.22 30.05 31.52
C SER A 202 -38.93 28.59 31.89
N MET A 203 -39.95 27.73 31.95
CA MET A 203 -39.76 26.30 32.23
C MET A 203 -39.05 25.59 31.07
N TYR A 204 -39.37 25.93 29.83
CA TYR A 204 -38.68 25.41 28.64
C TYR A 204 -37.21 25.83 28.61
N ALA A 205 -36.89 27.09 28.92
CA ALA A 205 -35.50 27.56 28.99
C ALA A 205 -34.71 26.85 30.11
N HIS A 206 -35.32 26.63 31.27
CA HIS A 206 -34.69 25.91 32.38
C HIS A 206 -34.46 24.42 32.06
N ASN A 207 -35.42 23.77 31.39
CA ASN A 207 -35.27 22.38 30.94
C ASN A 207 -34.21 22.24 29.86
N ALA A 208 -34.15 23.15 28.88
CA ALA A 208 -33.13 23.16 27.84
C ALA A 208 -31.72 23.34 28.42
N ALA A 209 -31.55 24.23 29.42
CA ALA A 209 -30.28 24.40 30.12
C ALA A 209 -29.88 23.15 30.93
N ALA A 210 -30.84 22.48 31.58
CA ALA A 210 -30.61 21.25 32.30
C ALA A 210 -30.21 20.09 31.36
N ASP A 211 -30.86 19.97 30.20
CA ASP A 211 -30.55 18.96 29.19
C ASP A 211 -29.19 19.22 28.52
N ALA A 212 -28.84 20.48 28.24
CA ALA A 212 -27.51 20.85 27.75
C ALA A 212 -26.41 20.51 28.77
N SER A 213 -26.66 20.76 30.05
CA SER A 213 -25.75 20.41 31.15
C SER A 213 -25.57 18.88 31.26
N ARG A 214 -26.65 18.10 31.17
CA ARG A 214 -26.59 16.62 31.14
C ARG A 214 -25.82 16.10 29.92
N ALA A 215 -26.05 16.67 28.73
CA ALA A 215 -25.33 16.30 27.52
C ALA A 215 -23.83 16.61 27.63
N GLN A 216 -23.46 17.75 28.22
CA GLN A 216 -22.07 18.10 28.46
C GLN A 216 -21.41 17.18 29.50
N ALA A 217 -22.11 16.84 30.58
CA ALA A 217 -21.64 15.87 31.58
C ALA A 217 -21.44 14.48 30.97
N ALA A 218 -22.37 14.03 30.12
CA ALA A 218 -22.26 12.76 29.39
C ALA A 218 -21.07 12.75 28.42
N ARG A 219 -20.81 13.86 27.70
CA ARG A 219 -19.62 14.00 26.85
C ARG A 219 -18.32 13.93 27.64
N LYS A 220 -18.20 14.71 28.73
CA LYS A 220 -17.03 14.68 29.62
C LYS A 220 -16.81 13.30 30.23
N ALA A 221 -17.87 12.61 30.62
CA ALA A 221 -17.78 11.24 31.13
C ALA A 221 -17.32 10.25 30.05
N LYS A 222 -17.82 10.38 28.82
CA LYS A 222 -17.38 9.59 27.67
C LYS A 222 -15.90 9.84 27.35
N GLU A 223 -15.48 11.09 27.24
CA GLU A 223 -14.09 11.48 26.99
C GLU A 223 -13.15 10.98 28.09
N LYS A 224 -13.54 11.11 29.37
CA LYS A 224 -12.75 10.58 30.50
C LYS A 224 -12.62 9.06 30.43
N LYS A 225 -13.69 8.35 30.05
CA LYS A 225 -13.67 6.89 29.89
C LYS A 225 -12.79 6.47 28.70
N GLU A 226 -12.86 7.17 27.58
CA GLU A 226 -12.03 6.93 26.40
C GLU A 226 -10.55 7.20 26.69
N MET A 227 -10.24 8.30 27.38
CA MET A 227 -8.87 8.62 27.80
C MET A 227 -8.32 7.58 28.79
N ALA A 228 -9.11 7.15 29.78
CA ALA A 228 -8.71 6.11 30.72
C ALA A 228 -8.47 4.76 30.01
N ALA A 229 -9.32 4.41 29.04
CA ALA A 229 -9.13 3.20 28.24
C ALA A 229 -7.88 3.30 27.34
N ALA A 230 -7.59 4.48 26.78
CA ALA A 230 -6.39 4.71 25.99
C ALA A 230 -5.11 4.60 26.84
N VAL A 231 -5.11 5.15 28.06
CA VAL A 231 -3.99 5.01 29.01
C VAL A 231 -3.79 3.55 29.41
N ALA A 232 -4.85 2.83 29.76
CA ALA A 232 -4.76 1.41 30.11
C ALA A 232 -4.26 0.55 28.92
N LYS A 233 -4.69 0.86 27.68
CA LYS A 233 -4.17 0.21 26.47
C LYS A 233 -2.69 0.50 26.27
N ALA A 234 -2.25 1.75 26.48
CA ALA A 234 -0.84 2.14 26.35
C ALA A 234 0.03 1.44 27.39
N GLU A 235 -0.41 1.36 28.65
CA GLU A 235 0.29 0.63 29.72
C GLU A 235 0.37 -0.88 29.43
N ALA A 236 -0.70 -1.49 28.94
CA ALA A 236 -0.70 -2.90 28.54
C ALA A 236 0.27 -3.15 27.37
N ASN A 237 0.27 -2.27 26.37
CA ASN A 237 1.21 -2.35 25.25
C ASN A 237 2.66 -2.17 25.71
N ALA A 238 2.94 -1.26 26.64
CA ALA A 238 4.28 -1.07 27.19
C ALA A 238 4.81 -2.33 27.89
N LYS A 239 3.95 -3.01 28.68
CA LYS A 239 4.29 -4.29 29.29
C LYS A 239 4.56 -5.39 28.27
N LYS A 240 3.79 -5.43 27.17
CA LYS A 240 4.05 -6.38 26.07
C LYS A 240 5.39 -6.11 25.39
N VAL A 241 5.75 -4.84 25.18
CA VAL A 241 7.06 -4.44 24.65
C VAL A 241 8.18 -4.89 25.59
N GLU A 242 8.05 -4.68 26.89
CA GLU A 242 9.02 -5.13 27.89
C GLU A 242 9.23 -6.65 27.84
N VAL A 243 8.14 -7.43 27.89
CA VAL A 243 8.20 -8.90 27.78
C VAL A 243 8.82 -9.37 26.46
N ALA A 244 8.50 -8.70 25.35
CA ALA A 244 9.09 -9.00 24.04
C ALA A 244 10.60 -8.71 24.02
N GLN A 245 11.04 -7.59 24.60
CA GLN A 245 12.45 -7.24 24.71
C GLN A 245 13.22 -8.22 25.61
N GLU A 246 12.64 -8.65 26.73
CA GLU A 246 13.24 -9.68 27.59
C GLU A 246 13.44 -11.00 26.86
N ARG A 247 12.44 -11.45 26.08
CA ARG A 247 12.53 -12.67 25.26
C ARG A 247 13.58 -12.55 24.16
N HIS A 248 13.61 -11.41 23.47
CA HIS A 248 14.63 -11.11 22.47
C HIS A 248 16.04 -11.16 23.09
N ALA A 249 16.26 -10.47 24.21
CA ALA A 249 17.54 -10.45 24.90
C ALA A 249 17.96 -11.85 25.39
N ALA A 250 17.02 -12.64 25.92
CA ALA A 250 17.27 -14.01 26.33
C ALA A 250 17.69 -14.90 25.15
N GLU A 251 17.09 -14.73 23.97
CA GLU A 251 17.49 -15.49 22.78
C GLU A 251 18.86 -15.05 22.26
N ILE A 252 19.19 -13.76 22.29
CA ILE A 252 20.56 -13.27 21.98
C ILE A 252 21.60 -13.90 22.91
N ILE A 253 21.30 -14.06 24.20
CA ILE A 253 22.20 -14.74 25.16
C ILE A 253 22.39 -16.22 24.76
N LYS A 254 21.32 -16.92 24.39
CA LYS A 254 21.40 -18.33 23.93
C LYS A 254 22.22 -18.46 22.65
N ILE A 255 22.03 -17.56 21.69
CA ILE A 255 22.82 -17.50 20.45
C ILE A 255 24.30 -17.38 20.81
N LYS A 256 24.67 -16.38 21.63
CA LYS A 256 26.07 -16.17 22.07
C LYS A 256 26.67 -17.34 22.85
N ALA A 257 25.86 -18.05 23.64
CA ALA A 257 26.31 -19.19 24.43
C ALA A 257 26.48 -20.46 23.58
N THR A 258 25.66 -20.61 22.55
CA THR A 258 25.76 -21.72 21.60
C THR A 258 26.96 -21.47 20.71
N LYS A 259 28.08 -22.11 21.00
CA LYS A 259 29.22 -22.17 20.07
C LYS A 259 28.84 -23.01 18.87
N VAL A 260 28.12 -22.42 17.93
CA VAL A 260 28.04 -22.97 16.57
C VAL A 260 29.48 -22.97 16.04
N THR A 261 29.95 -24.17 15.74
CA THR A 261 31.36 -24.58 15.56
C THR A 261 32.19 -23.64 14.69
N ASP A 262 33.41 -23.35 15.18
CA ASP A 262 34.61 -22.87 14.49
C ASP A 262 34.41 -22.20 13.11
N TRP A 263 33.82 -21.01 13.12
CA TRP A 263 33.76 -20.12 11.96
C TRP A 263 35.13 -19.47 11.75
N SER A 264 36.10 -20.23 11.25
CA SER A 264 37.25 -19.61 10.59
C SER A 264 36.75 -19.00 9.28
N VAL A 265 36.21 -17.78 9.39
CA VAL A 265 35.79 -16.97 8.24
C VAL A 265 37.03 -16.76 7.38
N GLU A 266 37.07 -17.39 6.20
CA GLU A 266 38.02 -17.01 5.18
C GLU A 266 37.73 -15.53 4.83
N GLU A 267 38.77 -14.69 4.84
CA GLU A 267 38.67 -13.22 4.82
C GLU A 267 37.93 -12.63 3.60
N ASP A 268 37.62 -13.45 2.58
CA ASP A 268 37.05 -13.00 1.31
C ASP A 268 35.50 -12.88 1.27
N GLU A 269 34.79 -13.21 2.36
CA GLU A 269 33.31 -13.17 2.43
C GLU A 269 32.73 -12.06 3.33
N GLU A 270 33.41 -10.91 3.41
CA GLU A 270 33.02 -9.77 4.25
C GLU A 270 31.63 -9.18 3.87
N SER A 271 31.13 -9.43 2.65
CA SER A 271 29.82 -8.95 2.20
C SER A 271 28.62 -9.68 2.82
N ASP A 272 28.82 -10.88 3.38
CA ASP A 272 27.76 -11.72 3.96
C ASP A 272 27.56 -11.50 5.47
N LEU A 273 28.27 -10.53 6.06
CA LEU A 273 28.27 -10.26 7.50
C LEU A 273 27.15 -9.31 7.95
N SER A 274 26.43 -8.68 7.03
CA SER A 274 25.32 -7.78 7.38
C SER A 274 24.13 -8.58 7.92
N PRO A 275 23.54 -8.18 9.05
CA PRO A 275 22.39 -8.89 9.60
C PRO A 275 21.18 -8.79 8.68
N ILE A 276 20.32 -9.81 8.66
CA ILE A 276 19.11 -9.82 7.80
C ILE A 276 18.16 -8.69 8.23
N ILE A 277 17.98 -8.52 9.55
CA ILE A 277 17.27 -7.41 10.17
C ILE A 277 18.30 -6.41 10.73
N PRO A 278 18.18 -5.09 10.46
CA PRO A 278 19.01 -4.07 11.10
C PRO A 278 18.97 -4.16 12.63
N LEU A 279 20.12 -4.00 13.28
CA LEU A 279 20.22 -4.11 14.76
C LEU A 279 19.39 -3.06 15.51
N ASP A 280 19.08 -1.94 14.87
CA ASP A 280 18.28 -0.84 15.39
C ASP A 280 16.77 -0.99 15.11
N GLU A 281 16.34 -2.00 14.34
CA GLU A 281 14.93 -2.26 14.11
C GLU A 281 14.25 -2.68 15.42
N PRO A 282 13.14 -2.03 15.83
CA PRO A 282 12.47 -2.38 17.08
C PRO A 282 11.82 -3.75 16.98
N VAL A 283 11.85 -4.50 18.10
CA VAL A 283 11.16 -5.79 18.23
C VAL A 283 9.66 -5.59 17.97
N ALA A 284 9.14 -6.30 16.99
CA ALA A 284 7.73 -6.20 16.61
C ALA A 284 6.83 -6.77 17.72
N VAL A 285 5.94 -5.92 18.25
CA VAL A 285 4.87 -6.35 19.17
C VAL A 285 3.57 -6.46 18.38
N LEU A 286 2.89 -7.60 18.52
CA LEU A 286 1.62 -7.84 17.85
C LEU A 286 0.48 -7.18 18.65
N PRO A 287 -0.48 -6.52 17.98
CA PRO A 287 -1.68 -6.03 18.65
C PRO A 287 -2.53 -7.22 19.13
N ASP A 288 -3.35 -6.99 20.16
CA ASP A 288 -4.27 -8.02 20.68
C ASP A 288 -5.15 -8.62 19.58
N PHE A 289 -5.42 -9.92 19.69
CA PHE A 289 -6.37 -10.63 18.84
C PHE A 289 -7.78 -10.04 18.98
N ARG A 290 -8.35 -9.61 17.84
CA ARG A 290 -9.69 -9.00 17.79
C ARG A 290 -10.57 -9.65 16.73
N ALA A 291 -11.16 -10.79 17.08
CA ALA A 291 -12.24 -11.35 16.28
C ALA A 291 -13.38 -10.32 16.16
N ASN A 292 -13.91 -10.16 14.95
CA ASN A 292 -15.14 -9.39 14.70
C ASN A 292 -15.12 -7.92 15.11
N THR A 293 -14.05 -7.19 14.80
CA THR A 293 -14.00 -5.74 15.03
C THR A 293 -15.11 -5.03 14.25
N GLU A 294 -15.94 -4.23 14.93
CA GLU A 294 -16.93 -3.39 14.28
C GLU A 294 -16.26 -2.30 13.42
N MET A 295 -16.76 -2.14 12.20
CA MET A 295 -16.18 -1.29 11.18
C MET A 295 -17.22 -0.30 10.66
N PRO A 296 -17.00 1.02 10.80
CA PRO A 296 -17.98 2.02 10.40
C PRO A 296 -17.88 2.40 8.92
N TRP A 297 -16.90 1.89 8.17
CA TRP A 297 -16.63 2.32 6.80
C TRP A 297 -16.34 1.15 5.87
N MET A 298 -16.72 1.32 4.60
CA MET A 298 -16.43 0.41 3.49
C MET A 298 -15.49 1.08 2.50
N ALA A 299 -14.61 0.29 1.88
CA ALA A 299 -13.93 0.72 0.66
C ALA A 299 -14.95 0.86 -0.49
N GLU A 300 -14.60 1.63 -1.51
CA GLU A 300 -15.43 1.75 -2.71
C GLU A 300 -15.63 0.38 -3.36
N PHE A 301 -16.90 0.03 -3.60
CA PHE A 301 -17.26 -1.30 -4.07
C PHE A 301 -17.05 -1.43 -5.57
N PRO A 302 -16.39 -2.51 -6.05
CA PRO A 302 -16.32 -2.77 -7.48
C PRO A 302 -17.71 -3.10 -8.03
N SER A 303 -17.96 -2.69 -9.27
CA SER A 303 -19.22 -2.88 -9.98
C SER A 303 -19.64 -4.34 -10.01
N ALA A 304 -20.84 -4.64 -9.48
CA ALA A 304 -21.41 -5.98 -9.50
C ALA A 304 -21.64 -6.50 -10.93
N ALA A 305 -22.00 -5.61 -11.86
CA ALA A 305 -22.22 -5.96 -13.26
C ALA A 305 -20.91 -6.38 -13.94
N SER A 306 -19.82 -5.61 -13.72
CA SER A 306 -18.50 -5.98 -14.24
C SER A 306 -17.99 -7.28 -13.63
N ARG A 307 -18.07 -7.46 -12.30
CA ARG A 307 -17.69 -8.72 -11.66
C ARG A 307 -18.44 -9.92 -12.26
N LYS A 308 -19.76 -9.78 -12.46
CA LYS A 308 -20.58 -10.82 -13.08
C LYS A 308 -20.12 -11.13 -14.51
N ALA A 309 -19.89 -10.11 -15.34
CA ALA A 309 -19.44 -10.31 -16.72
C ALA A 309 -18.07 -11.03 -16.78
N ILE A 310 -17.11 -10.62 -15.94
CA ILE A 310 -15.78 -11.25 -15.89
C ILE A 310 -15.87 -12.71 -15.41
N TRP A 311 -16.83 -13.01 -14.54
CA TRP A 311 -17.05 -14.33 -13.99
C TRP A 311 -17.78 -15.26 -14.97
N GLU A 312 -18.73 -14.73 -15.75
CA GLU A 312 -19.39 -15.51 -16.80
C GLU A 312 -18.39 -15.97 -17.88
N ASP A 313 -17.35 -15.18 -18.17
CA ASP A 313 -16.24 -15.64 -19.01
C ASP A 313 -15.49 -16.83 -18.38
N LEU A 314 -15.28 -16.85 -17.06
CA LEU A 314 -14.65 -17.99 -16.36
C LEU A 314 -15.49 -19.26 -16.50
N TYR A 315 -16.82 -19.14 -16.42
CA TYR A 315 -17.72 -20.27 -16.59
C TYR A 315 -17.59 -20.92 -17.97
N SER A 316 -17.30 -20.14 -19.00
CA SER A 316 -17.04 -20.67 -20.34
C SER A 316 -15.77 -21.54 -20.40
N MET A 317 -14.78 -21.27 -19.53
CA MET A 317 -13.48 -21.95 -19.52
C MET A 317 -13.44 -23.16 -18.56
N TYR A 318 -14.04 -23.06 -17.38
CA TYR A 318 -13.90 -24.08 -16.31
C TYR A 318 -15.19 -24.82 -15.97
N GLY A 319 -16.27 -24.57 -16.73
CA GLY A 319 -17.59 -25.14 -16.51
C GLY A 319 -18.36 -24.46 -15.37
N LYS A 320 -19.67 -24.71 -15.29
CA LYS A 320 -20.53 -24.16 -14.24
C LYS A 320 -20.15 -24.73 -12.87
N ARG A 321 -19.40 -23.97 -12.07
CA ARG A 321 -19.22 -24.24 -10.64
C ARG A 321 -20.24 -23.46 -9.81
N PRO A 322 -21.00 -24.13 -8.91
CA PRO A 322 -21.94 -23.43 -8.04
C PRO A 322 -21.19 -22.52 -7.06
N PHE A 323 -21.85 -21.46 -6.61
CA PHE A 323 -21.41 -20.73 -5.43
C PHE A 323 -21.36 -21.68 -4.24
N THR A 324 -20.28 -21.61 -3.46
CA THR A 324 -20.11 -22.41 -2.25
C THR A 324 -20.34 -21.53 -1.02
N GLY A 325 -20.47 -22.10 0.17
CA GLY A 325 -20.51 -21.27 1.40
C GLY A 325 -19.30 -20.33 1.51
N ALA A 326 -18.14 -20.78 1.01
CA ALA A 326 -16.90 -20.01 0.98
C ALA A 326 -16.88 -18.94 -0.13
N VAL A 327 -17.50 -19.22 -1.28
CA VAL A 327 -17.57 -18.30 -2.43
C VAL A 327 -19.02 -17.85 -2.59
N SER A 328 -19.38 -16.78 -1.89
CA SER A 328 -20.76 -16.29 -1.78
C SER A 328 -21.26 -15.48 -2.99
N GLY A 329 -20.36 -15.13 -3.93
CA GLY A 329 -20.72 -14.38 -5.13
C GLY A 329 -19.58 -14.24 -6.14
N HIS A 330 -19.85 -13.53 -7.24
CA HIS A 330 -18.88 -13.30 -8.32
C HIS A 330 -17.64 -12.56 -7.81
N PHE A 331 -16.50 -13.22 -7.73
CA PHE A 331 -15.28 -12.67 -7.12
C PHE A 331 -15.46 -12.21 -5.66
N GLU A 332 -16.31 -12.91 -4.91
CA GLU A 332 -16.59 -12.64 -3.50
C GLU A 332 -16.34 -13.88 -2.65
N VAL A 333 -15.58 -13.72 -1.57
CA VAL A 333 -15.21 -14.81 -0.67
C VAL A 333 -15.60 -14.49 0.76
N THR A 334 -16.30 -15.42 1.40
CA THR A 334 -16.77 -15.32 2.79
C THR A 334 -15.58 -15.40 3.73
N LEU A 335 -15.52 -14.47 4.69
CA LEU A 335 -14.51 -14.45 5.73
C LEU A 335 -14.94 -15.34 6.91
N PRO A 336 -14.00 -16.04 7.56
CA PRO A 336 -14.32 -16.75 8.79
C PRO A 336 -14.75 -15.75 9.87
N PRO A 337 -15.80 -16.03 10.66
CA PRO A 337 -16.32 -15.11 11.67
C PRO A 337 -15.38 -14.91 12.87
N TRP A 338 -14.25 -15.61 12.97
CA TRP A 338 -13.22 -15.33 13.98
C TRP A 338 -12.01 -14.58 13.42
N LEU A 339 -12.04 -14.19 12.14
CA LEU A 339 -10.93 -13.47 11.54
C LEU A 339 -10.66 -12.15 12.28
N ASP A 340 -9.40 -11.93 12.64
CA ASP A 340 -8.93 -10.62 13.07
C ASP A 340 -8.75 -9.71 11.85
N PHE A 341 -9.86 -9.20 11.32
CA PHE A 341 -9.87 -8.36 10.14
C PHE A 341 -9.05 -7.08 10.34
N HIS A 342 -9.07 -6.52 11.56
CA HIS A 342 -8.33 -5.31 11.86
C HIS A 342 -6.83 -5.55 11.72
N ARG A 343 -6.28 -6.62 12.29
CA ARG A 343 -4.85 -6.92 12.17
C ARG A 343 -4.46 -7.40 10.78
N LEU A 344 -5.26 -8.30 10.20
CA LEU A 344 -4.83 -9.07 9.03
C LEU A 344 -5.15 -8.40 7.69
N VAL A 345 -6.10 -7.46 7.64
CA VAL A 345 -6.49 -6.77 6.40
C VAL A 345 -6.28 -5.27 6.48
N LEU A 346 -6.63 -4.64 7.62
CA LEU A 346 -6.57 -3.18 7.75
C LEU A 346 -5.21 -2.68 8.24
N GLY A 347 -4.73 -3.22 9.35
CA GLY A 347 -3.64 -2.67 10.16
C GLY A 347 -4.09 -1.45 10.97
N GLU A 348 -3.27 -1.09 11.97
CA GLU A 348 -3.39 0.20 12.64
C GLU A 348 -3.25 1.32 11.58
N GLU A 349 -4.10 2.34 11.67
CA GLU A 349 -4.12 3.46 10.71
C GLU A 349 -4.21 3.04 9.23
N ARG A 350 -4.75 1.84 8.94
CA ARG A 350 -4.88 1.28 7.60
C ARG A 350 -3.54 0.93 6.93
N VAL A 351 -2.46 0.74 7.69
CA VAL A 351 -1.12 0.45 7.15
C VAL A 351 -1.12 -0.81 6.26
N VAL A 352 -1.74 -1.91 6.71
CA VAL A 352 -1.81 -3.15 5.93
C VAL A 352 -2.65 -2.95 4.66
N TYR A 353 -3.77 -2.25 4.77
CA TYR A 353 -4.62 -1.97 3.60
C TYR A 353 -3.93 -1.10 2.56
N ASN A 354 -3.17 -0.09 2.99
CA ASN A 354 -2.38 0.74 2.07
C ASN A 354 -1.29 -0.09 1.38
N GLU A 355 -0.69 -1.05 2.08
CA GLU A 355 0.29 -1.96 1.49
C GLU A 355 -0.35 -2.91 0.48
N ILE A 356 -1.54 -3.45 0.77
CA ILE A 356 -2.35 -4.21 -0.21
C ILE A 356 -2.53 -3.40 -1.49
N ARG A 357 -2.90 -2.11 -1.38
CA ARG A 357 -3.09 -1.24 -2.55
C ARG A 357 -1.82 -1.00 -3.36
N ARG A 358 -0.64 -1.07 -2.75
CA ARG A 358 0.65 -0.97 -3.45
C ARG A 358 1.03 -2.26 -4.17
N LEU A 359 0.61 -3.40 -3.63
CA LEU A 359 0.96 -4.73 -4.14
C LEU A 359 0.04 -5.21 -5.27
N ILE A 360 -1.13 -4.61 -5.44
CA ILE A 360 -2.08 -4.94 -6.51
C ILE A 360 -2.00 -3.92 -7.65
N SER A 361 -2.48 -4.31 -8.83
CA SER A 361 -2.64 -3.38 -9.96
C SER A 361 -3.54 -2.20 -9.56
N PRO A 362 -3.18 -0.95 -9.93
CA PRO A 362 -3.98 0.24 -9.58
C PRO A 362 -5.37 0.26 -10.21
N MET A 363 -5.62 -0.60 -11.22
CA MET A 363 -6.92 -0.80 -11.84
C MET A 363 -7.85 -1.70 -11.03
N LEU A 364 -7.35 -2.34 -9.98
CA LEU A 364 -8.10 -3.29 -9.16
C LEU A 364 -8.33 -2.71 -7.77
N THR A 365 -9.37 -3.22 -7.13
CA THR A 365 -9.67 -2.92 -5.73
C THR A 365 -10.08 -4.17 -4.99
N ILE A 366 -9.83 -4.15 -3.67
CA ILE A 366 -10.39 -5.10 -2.72
C ILE A 366 -11.28 -4.30 -1.77
N ALA A 367 -12.55 -4.65 -1.76
CA ALA A 367 -13.56 -4.15 -0.85
C ALA A 367 -14.04 -5.27 0.08
N TRP A 368 -14.93 -4.93 1.02
CA TRP A 368 -15.54 -5.91 1.92
C TRP A 368 -16.99 -5.54 2.21
N SER A 369 -17.85 -6.56 2.29
CA SER A 369 -19.22 -6.37 2.72
C SER A 369 -19.30 -6.30 4.25
N ILE A 370 -20.24 -5.50 4.77
CA ILE A 370 -20.47 -5.34 6.20
C ILE A 370 -21.88 -5.80 6.53
N VAL A 371 -22.00 -6.70 7.50
CA VAL A 371 -23.28 -7.15 8.07
C VAL A 371 -23.20 -6.98 9.58
N ASN A 372 -24.18 -6.27 10.16
CA ASN A 372 -24.21 -5.96 11.59
C ASN A 372 -22.91 -5.30 12.11
N GLY A 373 -22.37 -4.36 11.32
CA GLY A 373 -21.11 -3.67 11.65
C GLY A 373 -19.85 -4.51 11.47
N LYS A 374 -19.94 -5.78 11.04
CA LYS A 374 -18.78 -6.68 10.92
C LYS A 374 -18.47 -7.01 9.46
N PRO A 375 -17.19 -7.07 9.07
CA PRO A 375 -16.80 -7.52 7.74
C PRO A 375 -17.10 -9.01 7.58
N VAL A 376 -17.84 -9.40 6.54
CA VAL A 376 -18.25 -10.81 6.33
C VAL A 376 -17.74 -11.42 5.02
N SER A 377 -17.33 -10.60 4.06
CA SER A 377 -16.71 -11.08 2.82
C SER A 377 -15.67 -10.11 2.29
N LEU A 378 -14.69 -10.62 1.53
CA LEU A 378 -13.82 -9.82 0.67
C LEU A 378 -14.34 -9.88 -0.77
N VAL A 379 -14.33 -8.74 -1.43
CA VAL A 379 -14.82 -8.57 -2.79
C VAL A 379 -13.70 -8.01 -3.65
N VAL A 380 -13.36 -8.74 -4.71
CA VAL A 380 -12.33 -8.33 -5.68
C VAL A 380 -12.99 -7.86 -6.96
N GLY A 381 -12.47 -6.80 -7.56
CA GLY A 381 -12.90 -6.37 -8.88
C GLY A 381 -12.12 -5.20 -9.42
N VAL A 382 -12.63 -4.63 -10.50
CA VAL A 382 -12.08 -3.40 -11.11
C VAL A 382 -12.42 -2.23 -10.20
N ASP A 383 -11.42 -1.40 -9.90
CA ASP A 383 -11.62 -0.16 -9.17
C ASP A 383 -12.59 0.74 -9.95
N PRO A 384 -13.62 1.34 -9.30
CA PRO A 384 -14.64 2.12 -9.99
C PRO A 384 -14.09 3.24 -10.89
N ARG A 385 -12.90 3.77 -10.59
CA ARG A 385 -12.23 4.80 -11.39
C ARG A 385 -11.75 4.27 -12.75
N PHE A 386 -11.62 2.95 -12.89
CA PHE A 386 -11.14 2.26 -14.09
C PHE A 386 -12.21 1.33 -14.68
N GLU A 387 -13.49 1.52 -14.34
CA GLU A 387 -14.60 0.66 -14.77
C GLU A 387 -14.67 0.50 -16.31
N THR A 388 -14.27 1.53 -17.07
CA THR A 388 -14.20 1.48 -18.54
C THR A 388 -13.25 0.39 -19.07
N TRP A 389 -12.34 -0.11 -18.24
CA TRP A 389 -11.37 -1.15 -18.57
C TRP A 389 -11.84 -2.56 -18.21
N SER A 390 -13.04 -2.74 -17.64
CA SER A 390 -13.53 -4.06 -17.22
C SER A 390 -13.74 -5.06 -18.37
N THR A 391 -13.80 -4.57 -19.61
CA THR A 391 -13.85 -5.39 -20.83
C THR A 391 -12.47 -5.81 -21.35
N SER A 392 -11.39 -5.20 -20.85
CA SER A 392 -10.02 -5.52 -21.25
C SER A 392 -9.64 -6.94 -20.82
N PRO A 393 -9.25 -7.84 -21.74
CA PRO A 393 -8.85 -9.21 -21.40
C PRO A 393 -7.76 -9.28 -20.32
N TYR A 394 -6.84 -8.32 -20.32
CA TYR A 394 -5.80 -8.22 -19.31
C TYR A 394 -6.35 -7.91 -17.92
N VAL A 395 -7.22 -6.90 -17.79
CA VAL A 395 -7.86 -6.56 -16.51
C VAL A 395 -8.69 -7.73 -16.00
N ARG A 396 -9.39 -8.42 -16.90
CA ARG A 396 -10.13 -9.65 -16.55
C ARG A 396 -9.21 -10.73 -15.99
N LEU A 397 -8.04 -10.96 -16.60
CA LEU A 397 -7.05 -11.91 -16.10
C LEU A 397 -6.52 -11.51 -14.72
N GLU A 398 -6.19 -10.24 -14.53
CA GLU A 398 -5.65 -9.74 -13.26
C GLU A 398 -6.70 -9.78 -12.13
N VAL A 399 -7.98 -9.49 -12.40
CA VAL A 399 -9.08 -9.71 -11.44
C VAL A 399 -9.12 -11.16 -10.98
N ARG A 400 -8.99 -12.12 -11.91
CA ARG A 400 -8.98 -13.56 -11.61
C ARG A 400 -7.77 -13.95 -10.75
N ARG A 401 -6.58 -13.52 -11.16
CA ARG A 401 -5.32 -13.79 -10.44
C ARG A 401 -5.36 -13.23 -9.01
N LEU A 402 -5.76 -11.96 -8.86
CA LEU A 402 -5.89 -11.34 -7.54
C LEU A 402 -6.92 -12.07 -6.68
N TRP A 403 -8.07 -12.42 -7.23
CA TRP A 403 -9.10 -13.13 -6.49
C TRP A 403 -8.64 -14.55 -6.08
N GLN A 404 -7.88 -15.25 -6.91
CA GLN A 404 -7.27 -16.52 -6.54
C GLN A 404 -6.33 -16.36 -5.34
N TRP A 405 -5.52 -15.31 -5.29
CA TRP A 405 -4.66 -15.01 -4.15
C TRP A 405 -5.47 -14.71 -2.88
N VAL A 406 -6.57 -13.96 -2.99
CA VAL A 406 -7.48 -13.72 -1.86
C VAL A 406 -8.08 -15.04 -1.38
N CYS A 407 -8.53 -15.91 -2.28
CA CYS A 407 -9.05 -17.24 -1.90
C CYS A 407 -8.01 -18.10 -1.19
N HIS A 408 -6.76 -18.09 -1.66
CA HIS A 408 -5.67 -18.81 -1.02
C HIS A 408 -5.38 -18.25 0.39
N TRP A 409 -5.34 -16.94 0.54
CA TRP A 409 -5.21 -16.30 1.85
C TRP A 409 -6.37 -16.65 2.79
N VAL A 410 -7.61 -16.61 2.31
CA VAL A 410 -8.79 -16.98 3.13
C VAL A 410 -8.74 -18.46 3.51
N LEU A 411 -8.27 -19.35 2.63
CA LEU A 411 -8.03 -20.76 2.96
C LEU A 411 -7.05 -20.89 4.13
N LEU A 412 -5.93 -20.15 4.11
CA LEU A 412 -4.97 -20.13 5.21
C LEU A 412 -5.60 -19.58 6.50
N ALA A 413 -6.39 -18.50 6.40
CA ALA A 413 -7.07 -17.92 7.55
C ALA A 413 -8.12 -18.87 8.18
N ASN A 414 -8.84 -19.66 7.39
CA ASN A 414 -9.74 -20.71 7.91
C ASN A 414 -8.98 -21.78 8.69
N LYS A 415 -7.70 -22.01 8.37
CA LYS A 415 -6.79 -22.90 9.10
C LYS A 415 -6.11 -22.24 10.31
N GLY A 416 -6.50 -21.02 10.67
CA GLY A 416 -5.95 -20.28 11.81
C GLY A 416 -4.70 -19.45 11.49
N ASP A 417 -4.26 -19.39 10.23
CA ASP A 417 -3.09 -18.61 9.86
C ASP A 417 -3.25 -17.12 10.19
N SER A 418 -2.17 -16.54 10.68
CA SER A 418 -2.08 -15.17 11.17
C SER A 418 -1.33 -14.24 10.21
N MET A 419 -1.05 -14.69 8.97
CA MET A 419 -0.44 -13.88 7.91
C MET A 419 -1.37 -12.77 7.45
N THR A 420 -0.86 -11.55 7.34
CA THR A 420 -1.64 -10.44 6.80
C THR A 420 -1.87 -10.64 5.30
N LEU A 421 -2.95 -10.09 4.76
CA LEU A 421 -3.25 -10.18 3.33
C LEU A 421 -2.17 -9.47 2.49
N ALA A 422 -1.58 -8.38 3.01
CA ALA A 422 -0.44 -7.71 2.37
C ALA A 422 0.80 -8.62 2.31
N ASP A 423 1.19 -9.23 3.43
CA ASP A 423 2.35 -10.14 3.48
C ASP A 423 2.12 -11.35 2.56
N HIS A 424 0.88 -11.83 2.47
CA HIS A 424 0.51 -12.91 1.55
C HIS A 424 0.69 -12.52 0.09
N PHE A 425 0.21 -11.35 -0.33
CA PHE A 425 0.40 -10.88 -1.70
C PHE A 425 1.87 -10.64 -2.03
N ALA A 426 2.63 -10.12 -1.08
CA ALA A 426 4.07 -9.95 -1.22
C ALA A 426 4.76 -11.31 -1.43
N LEU A 427 4.36 -12.33 -0.67
CA LEU A 427 4.85 -13.69 -0.78
C LEU A 427 4.52 -14.33 -2.14
N VAL A 428 3.26 -14.29 -2.56
CA VAL A 428 2.84 -14.91 -3.84
C VAL A 428 3.49 -14.20 -5.03
N ASN A 429 3.61 -12.86 -4.99
CA ASN A 429 4.38 -12.11 -5.99
C ASN A 429 5.84 -12.55 -6.05
N ALA A 430 6.47 -12.84 -4.90
CA ALA A 430 7.84 -13.33 -4.86
C ALA A 430 7.95 -14.76 -5.44
N GLN A 431 7.00 -15.65 -5.11
CA GLN A 431 6.93 -17.01 -5.65
C GLN A 431 6.80 -17.02 -7.18
N GLU A 432 5.93 -16.19 -7.72
CA GLU A 432 5.74 -16.10 -9.17
C GLU A 432 6.99 -15.56 -9.89
N ARG A 433 7.76 -14.66 -9.26
CA ARG A 433 9.04 -14.17 -9.82
C ARG A 433 10.10 -15.26 -9.91
N VAL A 434 10.11 -16.20 -8.97
CA VAL A 434 11.00 -17.36 -8.99
C VAL A 434 10.44 -18.53 -9.82
N GLY A 435 9.33 -18.32 -10.53
CA GLY A 435 8.73 -19.32 -11.41
C GLY A 435 7.96 -20.43 -10.69
N ALA A 436 7.59 -20.22 -9.42
CA ALA A 436 6.75 -21.13 -8.66
C ALA A 436 5.29 -20.62 -8.69
N PRO A 437 4.46 -21.05 -9.66
CA PRO A 437 3.07 -20.64 -9.72
C PRO A 437 2.28 -21.18 -8.52
N MET A 438 1.22 -20.47 -8.14
CA MET A 438 0.30 -20.95 -7.12
C MET A 438 -0.38 -22.25 -7.57
N GLU A 439 -0.52 -23.20 -6.65
CA GLU A 439 -1.07 -24.52 -6.94
C GLU A 439 -2.53 -24.46 -7.44
N GLU A 440 -2.81 -25.15 -8.55
CA GLU A 440 -4.18 -25.36 -9.01
C GLU A 440 -4.98 -26.18 -7.98
N GLY A 441 -6.26 -25.87 -7.78
CA GLY A 441 -7.12 -26.57 -6.80
C GLY A 441 -7.33 -25.85 -5.46
N THR A 442 -6.83 -24.61 -5.33
CA THR A 442 -7.09 -23.74 -4.15
C THR A 442 -8.57 -23.64 -3.79
N TRP A 443 -9.49 -23.68 -4.77
CA TRP A 443 -10.94 -23.56 -4.57
C TRP A 443 -11.57 -24.72 -3.79
N ASP A 444 -11.21 -25.93 -4.17
CA ASP A 444 -11.79 -27.13 -3.58
C ASP A 444 -11.26 -27.26 -2.14
N LYS A 445 -9.95 -26.98 -1.95
CA LYS A 445 -9.32 -26.87 -0.63
C LYS A 445 -9.98 -25.78 0.24
N LEU A 446 -10.27 -24.60 -0.33
CA LEU A 446 -10.97 -23.51 0.35
C LEU A 446 -12.37 -23.91 0.79
N THR A 447 -13.13 -24.55 -0.09
CA THR A 447 -14.50 -24.99 0.22
C THR A 447 -14.50 -26.01 1.36
N VAL A 448 -13.60 -26.99 1.32
CA VAL A 448 -13.43 -27.98 2.40
C VAL A 448 -13.06 -27.30 3.71
N ALA A 449 -12.01 -26.47 3.72
CA ALA A 449 -11.56 -25.78 4.93
C ALA A 449 -12.63 -24.84 5.52
N HIS A 450 -13.41 -24.18 4.67
CA HIS A 450 -14.53 -23.36 5.12
C HIS A 450 -15.64 -24.20 5.74
N VAL A 451 -16.03 -25.32 5.13
CA VAL A 451 -17.05 -26.22 5.70
C VAL A 451 -16.59 -26.80 7.04
N GLU A 452 -15.35 -27.27 7.13
CA GLU A 452 -14.77 -27.82 8.36
C GLU A 452 -14.77 -26.79 9.49
N SER A 453 -14.30 -25.57 9.21
CA SER A 453 -14.19 -24.51 10.21
C SER A 453 -15.55 -23.96 10.62
N MET A 454 -16.52 -23.84 9.70
CA MET A 454 -17.89 -23.45 10.01
C MET A 454 -18.66 -24.56 10.76
N GLY A 455 -18.26 -25.82 10.60
CA GLY A 455 -18.79 -26.95 11.36
C GLY A 455 -18.47 -26.86 12.86
N ASN A 456 -17.37 -26.21 13.24
CA ASN A 456 -17.02 -25.94 14.63
C ASN A 456 -16.30 -24.59 14.82
N VAL A 457 -17.08 -23.52 14.67
CA VAL A 457 -16.64 -22.12 14.78
C VAL A 457 -15.82 -21.85 16.03
N ARG A 458 -16.22 -22.39 17.19
CA ARG A 458 -15.54 -22.17 18.47
C ARG A 458 -14.14 -22.78 18.50
N THR A 459 -13.99 -23.99 17.96
CA THR A 459 -12.69 -24.66 17.88
C THR A 459 -11.77 -23.94 16.90
N ALA A 460 -12.30 -23.52 15.75
CA ALA A 460 -11.52 -22.75 14.77
C ALA A 460 -11.06 -21.39 15.33
N GLU A 461 -11.94 -20.67 16.04
CA GLU A 461 -11.59 -19.44 16.77
C GLU A 461 -10.51 -19.69 17.82
N TYR A 462 -10.64 -20.77 18.60
CA TYR A 462 -9.65 -21.15 19.59
C TYR A 462 -8.28 -21.39 18.94
N HIS A 463 -8.22 -22.14 17.84
CA HIS A 463 -6.96 -22.39 17.13
C HIS A 463 -6.34 -21.10 16.57
N ALA A 464 -7.14 -20.21 15.98
CA ALA A 464 -6.66 -18.92 15.49
C ALA A 464 -6.07 -18.06 16.62
N ARG A 465 -6.73 -18.06 17.80
CA ARG A 465 -6.23 -17.34 18.98
C ARG A 465 -4.94 -17.96 19.53
N VAL A 466 -4.87 -19.28 19.67
CA VAL A 466 -3.66 -19.98 20.11
C VAL A 466 -2.50 -19.71 19.16
N GLN A 467 -2.75 -19.72 17.84
CA GLN A 467 -1.72 -19.41 16.86
C GLN A 467 -1.26 -17.95 16.95
N HIS A 468 -2.18 -17.01 17.19
CA HIS A 468 -1.84 -15.61 17.43
C HIS A 468 -0.97 -15.43 18.69
N GLU A 469 -1.35 -16.05 19.81
CA GLU A 469 -0.61 -15.99 21.07
C GLU A 469 0.78 -16.65 20.93
N ALA A 470 0.87 -17.77 20.22
CA ALA A 470 2.13 -18.41 19.90
C ALA A 470 3.03 -17.51 19.06
N GLU A 471 2.48 -16.84 18.04
CA GLU A 471 3.25 -15.90 17.23
C GLU A 471 3.77 -14.71 18.06
N GLU A 472 2.93 -14.13 18.92
CA GLU A 472 3.33 -13.03 19.82
C GLU A 472 4.53 -13.42 20.70
N GLN A 473 4.57 -14.67 21.17
CA GLN A 473 5.66 -15.18 22.00
C GLN A 473 6.93 -15.51 21.22
N LEU A 474 6.81 -15.96 19.97
CA LEU A 474 7.90 -16.50 19.16
C LEU A 474 8.55 -15.44 18.25
N VAL A 475 7.83 -14.39 17.85
CA VAL A 475 8.36 -13.31 17.01
C VAL A 475 9.60 -12.62 17.60
N PRO A 476 9.67 -12.30 18.92
CA PRO A 476 10.88 -11.70 19.49
C PRO A 476 12.13 -12.58 19.37
N GLU A 477 11.96 -13.90 19.46
CA GLU A 477 13.05 -14.85 19.30
C GLU A 477 13.50 -14.94 17.84
N LEU A 478 12.55 -14.99 16.90
CA LEU A 478 12.85 -14.93 15.46
C LEU A 478 13.55 -13.63 15.08
N HIS A 479 13.15 -12.51 15.68
CA HIS A 479 13.78 -11.22 15.48
C HIS A 479 15.26 -11.23 15.94
N ALA A 480 15.55 -11.83 17.10
CA ALA A 480 16.93 -11.99 17.58
C ALA A 480 17.79 -12.86 16.66
N ILE A 481 17.21 -13.95 16.12
CA ILE A 481 17.90 -14.85 15.18
C ILE A 481 18.16 -14.15 13.85
N LEU A 482 17.19 -13.43 13.30
CA LEU A 482 17.34 -12.72 12.02
C LEU A 482 18.18 -11.44 12.13
N GLN A 483 18.49 -10.97 13.34
CA GLN A 483 19.52 -9.95 13.57
C GLN A 483 20.95 -10.51 13.48
N GLN A 484 21.11 -11.80 13.17
CA GLN A 484 22.41 -12.38 12.83
C GLN A 484 22.66 -12.31 11.31
N PRO A 485 23.92 -12.45 10.86
CA PRO A 485 24.24 -12.64 9.45
C PRO A 485 23.47 -13.83 8.84
N PRO A 486 23.12 -13.81 7.53
CA PRO A 486 22.27 -14.82 6.89
C PRO A 486 22.63 -16.28 7.19
N ARG A 487 23.92 -16.61 7.08
CA ARG A 487 24.42 -17.97 7.34
C ARG A 487 24.17 -18.41 8.78
N VAL A 488 24.49 -17.53 9.72
CA VAL A 488 24.31 -17.75 11.15
C VAL A 488 22.81 -17.88 11.48
N ALA A 489 22.00 -16.96 10.97
CA ALA A 489 20.56 -16.97 11.15
C ALA A 489 19.93 -18.28 10.64
N ARG A 490 20.33 -18.76 9.46
CA ARG A 490 19.84 -20.02 8.86
C ARG A 490 20.02 -21.22 9.79
N GLU A 491 21.21 -21.35 10.38
CA GLU A 491 21.52 -22.45 11.28
C GLU A 491 20.75 -22.35 12.61
N TYR A 492 20.73 -21.17 13.21
CA TYR A 492 19.96 -20.95 14.44
C TYR A 492 18.47 -21.12 14.22
N LEU A 493 17.92 -20.77 13.06
CA LEU A 493 16.54 -21.07 12.71
C LEU A 493 16.30 -22.59 12.69
N GLY A 494 17.21 -23.37 12.09
CA GLY A 494 17.10 -24.83 12.08
C GLY A 494 17.08 -25.43 13.49
N VAL A 495 18.00 -24.99 14.36
CA VAL A 495 18.03 -25.38 15.78
C VAL A 495 16.77 -24.94 16.51
N TRP A 496 16.33 -23.69 16.29
CA TRP A 496 15.17 -23.10 16.94
C TRP A 496 13.87 -23.80 16.57
N VAL A 497 13.72 -24.23 15.30
CA VAL A 497 12.57 -25.00 14.83
C VAL A 497 12.51 -26.38 15.50
N ARG A 498 13.64 -27.08 15.60
CA ARG A 498 13.72 -28.42 16.23
C ARG A 498 13.61 -28.42 17.75
N ARG A 499 13.81 -27.27 18.39
CA ARG A 499 13.82 -27.12 19.86
C ARG A 499 12.51 -27.57 20.54
N ASP A 500 11.39 -27.54 19.81
CA ASP A 500 10.07 -27.88 20.32
C ASP A 500 9.39 -28.87 19.38
N LYS A 501 9.76 -30.15 19.49
CA LYS A 501 9.32 -31.22 18.58
C LYS A 501 7.81 -31.24 18.31
N PRO A 502 6.91 -31.13 19.32
CA PRO A 502 5.47 -31.08 19.09
C PRO A 502 5.00 -29.93 18.19
N ASN A 503 5.74 -28.82 18.16
CA ASN A 503 5.38 -27.60 17.43
C ASN A 503 6.32 -27.31 16.24
N THR A 504 7.10 -28.30 15.79
CA THR A 504 8.09 -28.12 14.71
C THR A 504 7.47 -27.50 13.46
N GLY A 505 6.33 -28.01 12.99
CA GLY A 505 5.66 -27.48 11.80
C GLY A 505 5.17 -26.04 11.98
N MET A 506 4.68 -25.69 13.18
CA MET A 506 4.27 -24.31 13.50
C MET A 506 5.47 -23.37 13.51
N ARG A 507 6.58 -23.78 14.14
CA ARG A 507 7.82 -23.02 14.18
C ARG A 507 8.42 -22.81 12.80
N LEU A 508 8.52 -23.86 11.97
CA LEU A 508 8.98 -23.74 10.60
C LEU A 508 8.15 -22.71 9.83
N LYS A 509 6.82 -22.81 9.94
CA LYS A 509 5.90 -21.87 9.32
C LYS A 509 6.12 -20.42 9.77
N PHE A 510 6.34 -20.18 11.06
CA PHE A 510 6.64 -18.84 11.57
C PHE A 510 8.01 -18.33 11.16
N ALA A 511 9.04 -19.17 11.20
CA ALA A 511 10.39 -18.84 10.73
C ALA A 511 10.36 -18.42 9.26
N PHE A 512 9.74 -19.24 8.40
CA PHE A 512 9.57 -18.94 6.98
C PHE A 512 8.78 -17.65 6.76
N LYS A 513 7.60 -17.53 7.37
CA LYS A 513 6.74 -16.35 7.27
C LYS A 513 7.47 -15.07 7.68
N TYR A 514 8.22 -15.09 8.78
CA TYR A 514 8.88 -13.90 9.30
C TYR A 514 10.10 -13.55 8.47
N TRP A 515 10.93 -14.53 8.11
CA TRP A 515 12.12 -14.32 7.29
C TRP A 515 11.77 -13.83 5.88
N VAL A 516 10.80 -14.47 5.21
CA VAL A 516 10.42 -14.05 3.86
C VAL A 516 9.85 -12.63 3.84
N ARG A 517 9.13 -12.23 4.89
CA ARG A 517 8.63 -10.86 5.04
C ARG A 517 9.77 -9.86 5.14
N VAL A 518 10.79 -10.15 5.93
CA VAL A 518 11.99 -9.30 6.06
C VAL A 518 12.73 -9.24 4.72
N ALA A 519 12.93 -10.38 4.06
CA ALA A 519 13.59 -10.48 2.76
C ALA A 519 12.86 -9.66 1.67
N ILE A 520 11.52 -9.72 1.63
CA ILE A 520 10.74 -8.93 0.68
C ILE A 520 10.86 -7.43 0.97
N LYS A 521 10.79 -7.02 2.25
CA LYS A 521 10.94 -5.61 2.64
C LYS A 521 12.32 -5.05 2.31
N SER A 522 13.37 -5.85 2.51
CA SER A 522 14.75 -5.45 2.19
C SER A 522 15.05 -5.53 0.69
N GLY A 523 14.22 -6.25 -0.08
CA GLY A 523 14.41 -6.53 -1.49
C GLY A 523 15.58 -7.47 -1.78
N LYS A 524 16.03 -8.26 -0.78
CA LYS A 524 17.19 -9.14 -0.87
C LYS A 524 16.91 -10.50 -0.21
N GLY A 525 17.58 -11.54 -0.68
CA GLY A 525 17.60 -12.86 -0.04
C GLY A 525 16.30 -13.67 -0.15
N THR A 526 15.31 -13.23 -0.92
CA THR A 526 14.02 -13.94 -1.02
C THR A 526 14.17 -15.36 -1.57
N GLU A 527 14.99 -15.55 -2.61
CA GLU A 527 15.31 -16.88 -3.18
C GLU A 527 15.98 -17.79 -2.14
N GLU A 528 16.86 -17.25 -1.30
CA GLU A 528 17.52 -17.99 -0.24
C GLU A 528 16.53 -18.49 0.82
N VAL A 529 15.55 -17.66 1.21
CA VAL A 529 14.52 -18.06 2.18
C VAL A 529 13.68 -19.22 1.65
N PHE A 530 13.29 -19.18 0.37
CA PHE A 530 12.56 -20.28 -0.27
C PHE A 530 13.41 -21.55 -0.35
N ALA A 531 14.66 -21.43 -0.81
CA ALA A 531 15.58 -22.56 -0.90
C ALA A 531 15.84 -23.20 0.48
N TRP A 532 16.00 -22.38 1.53
CA TRP A 532 16.12 -22.86 2.90
C TRP A 532 14.87 -23.61 3.35
N HIS A 533 13.68 -23.01 3.18
CA HIS A 533 12.42 -23.61 3.60
C HIS A 533 12.20 -24.96 2.92
N ASP A 534 12.44 -25.05 1.61
CA ASP A 534 12.23 -26.27 0.85
C ASP A 534 13.22 -27.37 1.23
N ALA A 535 14.50 -27.03 1.42
CA ALA A 535 15.51 -27.97 1.88
C ALA A 535 15.20 -28.47 3.30
N PHE A 536 14.87 -27.56 4.22
CA PHE A 536 14.61 -27.87 5.61
C PHE A 536 13.30 -28.65 5.82
N SER A 537 12.26 -28.36 5.02
CA SER A 537 11.01 -29.12 5.04
C SER A 537 11.25 -30.58 4.66
N LYS A 538 12.05 -30.83 3.60
CA LYS A 538 12.42 -32.20 3.19
C LYS A 538 13.22 -32.92 4.27
N GLU A 539 14.18 -32.25 4.87
CA GLU A 539 14.99 -32.80 5.96
C GLU A 539 14.10 -33.24 7.15
N LEU A 540 13.13 -32.42 7.55
CA LEU A 540 12.18 -32.78 8.61
C LEU A 540 11.26 -33.94 8.24
N GLU A 541 10.83 -34.03 6.98
CA GLU A 541 10.04 -35.16 6.47
C GLU A 541 10.86 -36.46 6.55
N GLU A 542 12.13 -36.43 6.14
CA GLU A 542 13.06 -37.56 6.25
C GLU A 542 13.32 -37.98 7.70
N GLU A 543 13.56 -37.02 8.61
CA GLU A 543 13.72 -37.27 10.05
C GLU A 543 12.46 -37.94 10.64
N THR A 544 11.27 -37.52 10.20
CA THR A 544 9.99 -38.08 10.67
C THR A 544 9.79 -39.52 10.17
N ILE A 545 10.16 -39.80 8.92
CA ILE A 545 10.09 -41.15 8.34
C ILE A 545 11.05 -42.10 9.07
N GLN A 546 12.27 -41.64 9.36
CA GLN A 546 13.27 -42.45 10.08
C GLN A 546 12.80 -42.77 11.50
N GLN A 547 12.29 -41.79 12.25
CA GLN A 547 11.78 -42.01 13.61
C GLN A 547 10.53 -42.90 13.66
N GLY A 548 9.75 -42.97 12.58
CA GLY A 548 8.61 -43.88 12.49
C GLY A 548 8.98 -45.32 12.10
N SER A 549 10.23 -45.58 11.71
CA SER A 549 10.72 -46.90 11.29
C SER A 549 11.49 -47.66 12.37
N GLU A 550 11.87 -46.95 13.44
CA GLU A 550 12.44 -47.51 14.69
C GLU A 550 11.34 -47.83 15.70
#